data_AF-A0AAD7JXZ0-F1
#
_entry.id   AF-A0AAD7JXZ0-F1
#
_cell.length_a   1.000
_cell.length_b   1.000
_cell.length_c   1.000
_cell.angle_alpha   90.00
_cell.angle_beta   90.00
_cell.angle_gamma   90.00
#
_symmetry.space_group_name_H-M   'P 1'
#
loop_
_entity.id
_entity.type
_entity.pdbx_description
1 polymer ?
#
loop_
_entity_poly.entity_id
_entity_poly.type
_entity_poly.pdbx_seq_one_letter_code
_entity_poly.pdbx_strand_id
1 'polypeptide(L)'
;MANITRSLQRLLPRALPPALKHHPANLYQVLSRTPNPIGKEIHQIRWSEKHISDSFWRVTRAQFKCNGVHGKAWGQLYWKGKLVTEGKEERIRGALKYKWSEGHSAAPR
;
A
#
# COMPACT_ATOMS: atom_id res chain seq x y z
N MET A 1 -28.10 12.24 21.20
CA MET A 1 -26.90 12.73 20.48
C MET A 1 -26.88 12.25 19.03
N ALA A 2 -27.81 12.72 18.18
CA ALA A 2 -27.97 12.24 16.79
C ALA A 2 -27.69 13.30 15.71
N ASN A 3 -27.48 14.57 16.10
CA ASN A 3 -27.37 15.68 15.14
C ASN A 3 -25.99 15.77 14.47
N ILE A 4 -24.91 15.40 15.15
CA ILE A 4 -23.55 15.55 14.62
C ILE A 4 -23.31 14.60 13.45
N THR A 5 -23.71 13.33 13.58
CA THR A 5 -23.53 12.31 12.53
C THR A 5 -24.24 12.68 11.24
N ARG A 6 -25.47 13.21 11.33
CA ARG A 6 -26.28 13.61 10.16
C ARG A 6 -25.72 14.86 9.47
N SER A 7 -25.18 15.81 10.24
CA SER A 7 -24.48 16.98 9.70
C SER A 7 -23.16 16.59 9.04
N LEU A 8 -22.38 15.69 9.65
CA LEU A 8 -21.13 15.19 9.08
C LEU A 8 -21.36 14.45 7.76
N GLN A 9 -22.39 13.58 7.69
CA GLN A 9 -22.76 12.89 6.45
C GLN A 9 -23.15 13.85 5.30
N ARG A 10 -23.76 15.00 5.62
CA ARG A 10 -24.08 16.04 4.61
C ARG A 10 -22.85 16.77 4.08
N LEU A 11 -21.78 16.86 4.88
CA LEU A 11 -20.52 17.51 4.51
C LEU A 11 -19.57 16.58 3.77
N LEU A 12 -19.75 15.26 3.87
CA LEU A 12 -18.96 14.30 3.13
C LEU A 12 -19.36 14.29 1.64
N PRO A 13 -18.39 14.31 0.71
CA PRO A 13 -18.69 14.24 -0.71
C PRO A 13 -19.38 12.91 -1.05
N ARG A 14 -20.46 12.98 -1.86
CA ARG A 14 -21.27 11.81 -2.26
C ARG A 14 -20.46 10.72 -2.95
N ALA A 15 -19.38 11.10 -3.62
CA ALA A 15 -18.38 10.20 -4.18
C ALA A 15 -17.04 10.54 -3.55
N LEU A 16 -16.35 9.52 -3.03
CA LEU A 16 -14.98 9.70 -2.54
C LEU A 16 -14.12 10.24 -3.70
N PRO A 17 -13.43 11.38 -3.53
CA PRO A 17 -12.54 11.90 -4.56
C PRO A 17 -11.52 10.80 -4.94
N PRO A 18 -11.08 10.72 -6.21
CA PRO A 18 -10.17 9.66 -6.67
C PRO A 18 -8.92 9.50 -5.79
N ALA A 19 -8.44 10.61 -5.22
CA ALA A 19 -7.30 10.64 -4.29
C ALA A 19 -7.53 9.84 -2.99
N LEU A 20 -8.78 9.67 -2.56
CA LEU A 20 -9.16 8.94 -1.35
C LEU A 20 -9.63 7.50 -1.64
N LYS A 21 -9.80 7.10 -2.90
CA LYS A 21 -10.17 5.73 -3.24
C LYS A 21 -8.95 4.80 -3.09
N HIS A 22 -9.01 3.87 -2.14
CA HIS A 22 -8.04 2.77 -2.02
C HIS A 22 -8.24 1.76 -3.16
N HIS A 23 -7.78 2.10 -4.36
CA HIS A 23 -7.76 1.16 -5.48
C HIS A 23 -6.37 0.52 -5.63
N PRO A 24 -6.29 -0.75 -6.03
CA PRO A 24 -5.06 -1.35 -6.52
C PRO A 24 -4.39 -0.48 -7.58
N ALA A 25 -3.08 -0.30 -7.48
CA ALA A 25 -2.28 0.44 -8.46
C ALA A 25 -0.85 -0.09 -8.48
N ASN A 26 0.04 0.54 -9.26
CA ASN A 26 1.46 0.23 -9.15
C ASN A 26 2.01 0.68 -7.78
N LEU A 27 3.16 0.16 -7.39
CA LEU A 27 3.75 0.42 -6.07
C LEU A 27 3.86 1.91 -5.75
N TYR A 28 4.37 2.71 -6.68
CA TYR A 28 4.63 4.12 -6.46
C TYR A 28 3.34 4.91 -6.32
N GLN A 29 2.34 4.60 -7.15
CA GLN A 29 1.02 5.22 -7.08
C GLN A 29 0.29 4.89 -5.78
N VAL A 30 0.51 3.71 -5.21
CA VAL A 30 -0.04 3.38 -3.88
C VAL A 30 0.68 4.19 -2.80
N LEU A 31 2.01 4.17 -2.80
CA LEU A 31 2.79 4.85 -1.76
C LEU A 31 2.70 6.39 -1.83
N SER A 32 2.54 6.98 -3.01
CA SER A 32 2.45 8.43 -3.20
C SER A 32 1.15 9.05 -2.71
N ARG A 33 0.14 8.24 -2.36
CA ARG A 33 -1.11 8.70 -1.73
C ARG A 33 -0.91 9.21 -0.31
N THR A 34 0.16 8.74 0.35
CA THR A 34 0.50 9.16 1.71
C THR A 34 1.72 10.07 1.66
N PRO A 35 1.70 11.25 2.31
CA PRO A 35 2.86 12.16 2.32
C PRO A 35 4.16 11.51 2.83
N ASN A 36 4.05 10.63 3.83
CA ASN A 36 5.18 9.84 4.34
C ASN A 36 4.86 8.33 4.25
N PRO A 37 5.41 7.61 3.26
CA PRO A 37 5.18 6.18 3.08
C PRO A 37 6.09 5.31 3.98
N ILE A 38 7.02 5.89 4.74
CA ILE A 38 7.93 5.11 5.59
C ILE A 38 7.13 4.42 6.71
N GLY A 39 7.44 3.14 6.94
CA GLY A 39 6.76 2.27 7.90
C GLY A 39 5.47 1.62 7.38
N LYS A 40 4.96 2.04 6.20
CA LYS A 40 3.78 1.43 5.60
C LYS A 40 4.04 -0.01 5.19
N GLU A 41 3.02 -0.83 5.36
CA GLU A 41 3.01 -2.22 4.94
C GLU A 41 2.19 -2.36 3.68
N ILE A 42 2.73 -3.07 2.70
CA ILE A 42 2.15 -3.21 1.37
C ILE A 42 2.43 -4.61 0.84
N HIS A 43 1.52 -5.13 0.01
CA HIS A 43 1.70 -6.45 -0.59
C HIS A 43 1.34 -6.43 -2.07
N GLN A 44 1.85 -7.44 -2.79
CA GLN A 44 1.41 -7.70 -4.15
C GLN A 44 0.09 -8.46 -4.07
N ILE A 45 -0.96 -7.99 -4.75
CA ILE A 45 -2.29 -8.62 -4.69
C ILE A 45 -2.25 -10.08 -5.16
N ARG A 46 -1.37 -10.40 -6.11
CA ARG A 46 -1.14 -11.78 -6.57
C ARG A 46 -0.70 -12.75 -5.46
N TRP A 47 -0.20 -12.27 -4.33
CA TRP A 47 0.13 -13.13 -3.20
C TRP A 47 -1.14 -13.64 -2.54
N SER A 48 -2.12 -12.77 -2.35
CA SER A 48 -3.47 -13.15 -1.93
C SER A 48 -4.13 -14.11 -2.91
N GLU A 49 -4.08 -13.81 -4.21
CA GLU A 49 -4.62 -14.71 -5.26
C GLU A 49 -3.96 -16.10 -5.26
N LYS A 50 -2.72 -16.20 -4.76
CA LYS A 50 -1.98 -17.46 -4.64
C LYS A 50 -2.08 -18.09 -3.25
N HIS A 51 -2.99 -17.62 -2.40
CA HIS A 51 -3.16 -18.07 -1.02
C HIS A 51 -1.87 -17.98 -0.18
N ILE A 52 -1.00 -17.03 -0.53
CA ILE A 52 0.18 -16.69 0.27
C ILE A 52 -0.28 -15.65 1.28
N SER A 53 -0.51 -16.08 2.51
CA SER A 53 -0.88 -15.21 3.62
C SER A 53 0.34 -14.61 4.31
N ASP A 54 0.11 -13.48 4.97
CA ASP A 54 1.04 -12.81 5.87
C ASP A 54 2.39 -12.46 5.20
N SER A 55 2.33 -12.11 3.91
CA SER A 55 3.49 -11.63 3.16
C SER A 55 3.29 -10.18 2.78
N PHE A 56 4.27 -9.33 3.10
CA PHE A 56 4.24 -7.91 2.83
C PHE A 56 5.65 -7.33 2.81
N TRP A 57 5.77 -6.14 2.23
CA TRP A 57 6.93 -5.29 2.37
C TRP A 57 6.61 -4.20 3.39
N ARG A 58 7.50 -4.01 4.35
CA ARG A 58 7.53 -2.81 5.20
C ARG A 58 8.44 -1.78 4.56
N VAL A 59 7.88 -0.67 4.12
CA VAL A 59 8.62 0.37 3.38
C VAL A 59 9.55 1.11 4.34
N THR A 60 10.83 1.21 3.99
CA THR A 60 11.83 1.95 4.77
C THR A 60 12.20 3.26 4.10
N ARG A 61 12.13 3.31 2.77
CA ARG A 61 12.48 4.49 1.99
C ARG A 61 11.77 4.49 0.64
N ALA A 62 11.36 5.68 0.19
CA ALA A 62 10.78 5.86 -1.13
C ALA A 62 11.28 7.16 -1.78
N GLN A 63 11.52 7.11 -3.08
CA GLN A 63 11.87 8.24 -3.92
C GLN A 63 10.96 8.24 -5.14
N PHE A 64 10.11 9.26 -5.24
CA PHE A 64 9.12 9.38 -6.31
C PHE A 64 9.60 10.34 -7.41
N LYS A 65 9.12 10.10 -8.63
CA LYS A 65 9.24 11.01 -9.77
C LYS A 65 7.98 10.93 -10.62
N CYS A 66 7.83 11.85 -11.58
CA CYS A 66 6.67 11.90 -12.47
C CYS A 66 5.35 11.88 -11.68
N ASN A 67 5.22 12.78 -10.70
CA ASN A 67 4.03 12.92 -9.85
C ASN A 67 3.61 11.62 -9.14
N GLY A 68 4.59 10.83 -8.67
CA GLY A 68 4.30 9.60 -7.91
C GLY A 68 3.94 8.38 -8.76
N VAL A 69 4.02 8.47 -10.08
CA VAL A 69 3.75 7.32 -10.98
C VAL A 69 4.96 6.39 -11.09
N HIS A 70 6.17 6.95 -10.92
CA HIS A 70 7.44 6.24 -11.05
C HIS A 70 8.34 6.54 -9.85
N GLY A 71 9.40 5.75 -9.67
CA GLY A 71 10.33 5.98 -8.58
C GLY A 71 11.28 4.83 -8.30
N LYS A 72 11.74 4.80 -7.07
CA LYS A 72 12.44 3.69 -6.42
C LYS A 72 11.91 3.58 -4.99
N ALA A 73 11.71 2.36 -4.52
CA ALA A 73 11.30 2.09 -3.15
C ALA A 73 12.16 0.97 -2.58
N TRP A 74 12.40 1.04 -1.27
CA TRP A 74 13.15 0.09 -0.49
C TRP A 74 12.32 -0.30 0.73
N GLY A 75 12.56 -1.51 1.22
CA GLY A 75 11.86 -2.03 2.38
C GLY A 75 12.45 -3.31 2.89
N GLN A 76 11.78 -3.84 3.90
CA GLN A 76 12.01 -5.14 4.49
C GLN A 76 10.88 -6.09 4.07
N LEU A 77 11.23 -7.21 3.46
CA LEU A 77 10.30 -8.26 3.07
C LEU A 77 10.00 -9.14 4.27
N TYR A 78 8.72 -9.20 4.61
CA TYR A 78 8.13 -10.21 5.47
C TYR A 78 7.47 -11.25 4.57
N TRP A 79 7.88 -12.49 4.73
CA TRP A 79 7.36 -13.62 3.98
C TRP A 79 6.74 -14.63 4.94
N LYS A 80 5.42 -14.81 4.85
CA LYS A 80 4.65 -15.66 5.77
C LYS A 80 4.97 -15.35 7.24
N GLY A 81 4.95 -14.06 7.58
CA GLY A 81 5.22 -13.54 8.92
C GLY A 81 6.68 -13.44 9.33
N LYS A 82 7.62 -13.93 8.51
CA LYS A 82 9.06 -13.92 8.82
C LYS A 82 9.80 -12.84 8.05
N LEU A 83 10.62 -12.04 8.73
CA LEU A 83 11.54 -11.13 8.08
C LEU A 83 12.60 -11.95 7.31
N VAL A 84 12.66 -11.77 5.99
CA VAL A 84 13.62 -12.49 5.11
C VAL A 84 14.69 -11.57 4.52
N THR A 85 14.52 -10.25 4.61
CA THR A 85 15.57 -9.32 4.17
C THR A 85 16.76 -9.39 5.13
N GLU A 86 17.92 -9.79 4.61
CA GLU A 86 19.18 -9.83 5.34
C GLU A 86 19.79 -8.41 5.37
N GLY A 87 19.51 -7.64 6.42
CA GLY A 87 20.11 -6.32 6.66
C GLY A 87 19.10 -5.20 6.89
N LYS A 88 19.48 -3.97 6.54
CA LYS A 88 18.67 -2.77 6.82
C LYS A 88 17.45 -2.67 5.91
N GLU A 89 17.66 -2.75 4.60
CA GLU A 89 16.62 -2.65 3.57
C GLU A 89 17.11 -3.24 2.25
N GLU A 90 16.17 -3.68 1.41
CA GLU A 90 16.45 -4.06 0.03
C GLU A 90 15.51 -3.34 -0.95
N ARG A 91 15.89 -3.31 -2.24
CA ARG A 91 15.09 -2.63 -3.27
C ARG A 91 13.87 -3.46 -3.64
N ILE A 92 12.67 -2.88 -3.50
CA ILE A 92 11.41 -3.52 -3.88
C ILE A 92 11.36 -3.67 -5.42
N ARG A 93 11.35 -4.92 -5.90
CA ARG A 93 11.30 -5.25 -7.33
C ARG A 93 9.85 -5.40 -7.82
N GLY A 94 9.65 -5.30 -9.14
CA GLY A 94 8.31 -5.45 -9.75
C GLY A 94 7.34 -4.30 -9.45
N ALA A 95 7.85 -3.16 -8.96
CA ALA A 95 7.07 -2.00 -8.55
C ALA A 95 6.04 -1.52 -9.60
N LEU A 96 6.45 -1.45 -10.87
CA LEU A 96 5.60 -1.04 -11.99
C LEU A 96 4.81 -2.21 -12.62
N LYS A 97 5.24 -3.45 -12.39
CA LYS A 97 4.70 -4.65 -13.05
C LYS A 97 3.44 -5.16 -12.36
N TYR A 98 3.44 -5.18 -11.04
CA TYR A 98 2.38 -5.79 -10.25
C TYR A 98 1.39 -4.75 -9.75
N LYS A 99 0.18 -5.23 -9.41
CA LYS A 99 -0.77 -4.47 -8.61
C LYS A 99 -0.44 -4.65 -7.12
N TRP A 100 -0.41 -3.53 -6.42
CA TRP A 100 -0.07 -3.43 -5.01
C TRP A 100 -1.27 -2.91 -4.22
N SER A 101 -1.33 -3.29 -2.95
CA SER A 101 -2.29 -2.78 -1.97
C SER A 101 -1.61 -2.58 -0.62
N GLU A 102 -2.17 -1.70 0.21
CA GLU A 102 -1.77 -1.56 1.62
C GLU A 102 -2.17 -2.80 2.44
N GLY A 103 -1.43 -3.03 3.53
CA GLY A 103 -1.60 -4.14 4.45
C GLY A 103 -0.88 -5.42 4.02
N HIS A 104 -1.31 -6.54 4.60
CA HIS A 104 -0.70 -7.87 4.37
C HIS A 104 -1.51 -8.66 3.35
N SER A 105 -0.85 -9.59 2.67
CA SER A 105 -1.57 -10.54 1.85
C SER A 105 -2.44 -11.45 2.73
N ALA A 106 -3.72 -11.53 2.44
CA ALA A 106 -4.65 -12.47 3.04
C ALA A 106 -5.19 -13.43 1.98
N ALA A 107 -5.43 -14.69 2.34
CA ALA A 107 -6.20 -15.58 1.47
C ALA A 107 -7.62 -15.02 1.30
N PRO A 108 -8.22 -15.07 0.10
CA PRO A 108 -9.63 -14.76 -0.08
C PRO A 108 -10.45 -15.62 0.88
N ARG A 109 -11.40 -15.02 1.59
CA ARG A 109 -12.39 -15.76 2.38
C ARG A 109 -13.38 -16.47 1.48
#